data_AF-A0A4Q1HJX0-F1
#
_entry.id   AF-A0A4Q1HJX0-F1
#
_cell.length_a   1.000
_cell.length_b   1.000
_cell.length_c   1.000
_cell.angle_alpha   90.00
_cell.angle_beta   90.00
_cell.angle_gamma   90.00
#
_symmetry.space_group_name_H-M   'P 1'
#
loop_
_entity.id
_entity.type
_entity.pdbx_description
1 polymer ?
#
loop_
_entity_poly.entity_id
_entity_poly.type
_entity_poly.pdbx_seq_one_letter_code
_entity_poly.pdbx_strand_id
1 'polypeptide(L)'
;MNQHIDIDSVKAYFLELQHRIVSTLEAFDGKAFMVDPWHRPAGDALRGHGRTCVIEEGDFFERGGVNFSHVQGDTLPRAIVDQRPALKGCGFEAMGVSLVLHPRNPYCPTVHMNVRLFVATGGDVGHMPVYWFGGGMDLTPVYGNENDARHFHATCRDALQPFGADLYPSFKTWCDDYFYLPHRKEARGIGGIFFDDFNEFGFHGDFALARAVGDAFLAAYMPIVTVRQHISYGERERDFQQFRRGRYVEFNLIIDRGTLFGLQSRGRTESILMSMPPVAKWRYDWRPEANTEEARLTEIFLSRRDWLADTSKTVHVAQIPPASAAANAVAGNSTSSTASMSRMAHLGRSTAGHTS
;
A
#
# COMPACT_ATOMS: atom_id res chain seq x y z
N MET A 1 6.93 31.75 21.09
CA MET A 1 8.10 30.92 21.46
C MET A 1 8.71 30.42 20.16
N ASN A 2 9.96 30.76 19.86
CA ASN A 2 10.65 30.19 18.70
C ASN A 2 10.80 28.69 18.94
N GLN A 3 10.02 27.87 18.23
CA GLN A 3 10.22 26.43 18.19
C GLN A 3 11.55 26.15 17.48
N HIS A 4 12.49 25.56 18.21
CA HIS A 4 13.74 25.07 17.66
C HIS A 4 13.45 23.79 16.85
N ILE A 5 13.76 23.80 15.56
CA ILE A 5 13.69 22.61 14.70
C ILE A 5 14.98 21.84 14.90
N ASP A 6 14.91 20.75 15.65
CA ASP A 6 16.04 19.85 15.91
C ASP A 6 16.17 18.79 14.79
N ILE A 7 16.71 19.25 13.67
CA ILE A 7 16.95 18.46 12.46
C ILE A 7 17.89 17.27 12.73
N ASP A 8 18.92 17.47 13.56
CA ASP A 8 19.92 16.44 13.84
C ASP A 8 19.32 15.27 14.61
N SER A 9 18.45 15.52 15.59
CA SER A 9 17.71 14.47 16.28
C SER A 9 16.78 13.68 15.35
N VAL A 10 16.13 14.35 14.40
CA VAL A 10 15.27 13.67 13.40
C VAL A 10 16.11 12.78 12.48
N LYS A 11 17.24 13.29 11.99
CA LYS A 11 18.18 12.53 11.15
C LYS A 11 18.70 11.29 11.88
N ALA A 12 19.15 11.46 13.13
CA ALA A 12 19.67 10.37 13.94
C ALA A 12 18.62 9.27 14.15
N TYR A 13 17.38 9.67 14.46
CA TYR A 13 16.26 8.73 14.60
C TYR A 13 15.95 8.00 13.28
N PHE A 14 15.89 8.70 12.14
CA PHE A 14 15.58 8.06 10.86
C PHE A 14 16.64 7.06 10.41
N LEU A 15 17.92 7.34 10.64
CA LEU A 15 19.00 6.37 10.38
C LEU A 15 18.90 5.14 11.30
N GLU A 16 18.56 5.35 12.57
CA GLU A 16 18.36 4.29 13.55
C GLU A 16 17.14 3.42 13.20
N LEU A 17 16.03 4.04 12.80
CA LEU A 17 14.82 3.37 12.35
C LEU A 17 15.09 2.50 11.12
N GLN A 18 15.78 3.04 10.09
CA GLN A 18 16.20 2.26 8.93
C GLN A 18 17.03 1.05 9.36
N HIS A 19 18.01 1.24 10.24
CA HIS A 19 18.88 0.17 10.71
C HIS A 19 18.11 -0.93 11.45
N ARG A 20 17.22 -0.57 12.38
CA ARG A 20 16.37 -1.55 13.10
C ARG A 20 15.49 -2.35 12.16
N ILE A 21 14.85 -1.67 11.21
CA ILE A 21 13.98 -2.33 10.23
C ILE A 21 14.80 -3.30 9.39
N VAL A 22 15.89 -2.83 8.75
CA VAL A 22 16.73 -3.69 7.90
C VAL A 22 17.25 -4.90 8.68
N SER A 23 17.80 -4.71 9.88
CA SER A 23 18.32 -5.82 10.70
C SER A 23 17.25 -6.86 11.03
N THR A 24 16.02 -6.42 11.32
CA THR A 24 14.90 -7.33 11.61
C THR A 24 14.48 -8.10 10.36
N LEU A 25 14.43 -7.43 9.20
CA LEU A 25 14.06 -8.05 7.93
C LEU A 25 15.13 -9.03 7.45
N GLU A 26 16.42 -8.73 7.61
CA GLU A 26 17.53 -9.63 7.29
C GLU A 26 17.49 -10.89 8.16
N ALA A 27 17.25 -10.73 9.47
CA ALA A 27 17.13 -11.86 10.39
C ALA A 27 15.93 -12.76 10.05
N PHE A 28 14.83 -12.18 9.57
CA PHE A 28 13.63 -12.93 9.16
C PHE A 28 13.79 -13.59 7.79
N ASP A 29 14.38 -12.89 6.82
CA ASP A 29 14.60 -13.41 5.47
C ASP A 29 15.70 -14.48 5.45
N GLY A 30 16.78 -14.28 6.19
CA GLY A 30 17.98 -15.13 6.15
C GLY A 30 19.06 -14.61 5.18
N LYS A 31 18.78 -13.56 4.41
CA LYS A 31 19.73 -12.88 3.52
C LYS A 31 19.89 -11.40 3.89
N ALA A 32 21.10 -10.89 3.63
CA ALA A 32 21.45 -9.49 3.85
C ALA A 32 20.87 -8.57 2.75
N PHE A 33 20.53 -7.34 3.12
CA PHE A 33 20.21 -6.27 2.19
C PHE A 33 21.52 -5.69 1.62
N MET A 34 21.55 -5.45 0.32
CA MET A 34 22.58 -4.63 -0.31
C MET A 34 22.43 -3.19 0.19
N VAL A 35 23.52 -2.64 0.74
CA VAL A 35 23.58 -1.26 1.20
C VAL A 35 24.32 -0.41 0.16
N ASP A 36 23.65 0.63 -0.33
CA ASP A 36 24.13 1.56 -1.35
C ASP A 36 24.05 3.01 -0.82
N PRO A 37 25.12 3.51 -0.19
CA PRO A 37 25.24 4.92 0.19
C PRO A 37 25.49 5.78 -1.05
N TRP A 38 24.77 6.88 -1.18
CA TRP A 38 24.93 7.80 -2.30
C TRP A 38 24.98 9.26 -1.83
N HIS A 39 25.66 10.08 -2.61
CA HIS A 39 25.71 11.53 -2.45
C HIS A 39 25.40 12.18 -3.79
N ARG A 40 24.79 13.37 -3.75
CA ARG A 40 24.63 14.17 -4.97
C ARG A 40 25.92 14.91 -5.31
N PRO A 41 26.29 15.01 -6.60
CA PRO A 41 27.46 15.77 -7.02
C PRO A 41 27.36 17.26 -6.62
N ALA A 42 28.52 17.87 -6.37
CA ALA A 42 28.60 19.31 -6.18
C ALA A 42 28.23 20.03 -7.51
N GLY A 43 27.20 20.87 -7.49
CA GLY A 43 26.70 21.59 -8.66
C GLY A 43 25.28 21.21 -9.09
N ASP A 44 24.72 20.12 -8.58
CA ASP A 44 23.31 19.79 -8.77
C ASP A 44 22.42 20.82 -8.05
N ALA A 45 21.27 21.15 -8.66
CA ALA A 45 20.26 22.02 -8.05
C ALA A 45 19.67 21.41 -6.75
N LEU A 46 19.71 20.09 -6.63
CA LEU A 46 19.44 19.36 -5.39
C LEU A 46 20.76 18.85 -4.82
N ARG A 47 20.98 19.08 -3.53
CA ARG A 47 22.12 18.56 -2.78
C ARG A 47 21.64 17.49 -1.79
N GLY A 48 22.58 16.75 -1.21
CA GLY A 48 22.30 15.81 -0.13
C GLY A 48 22.83 14.41 -0.38
N HIS A 49 22.34 13.48 0.43
CA HIS A 49 22.81 12.10 0.48
C HIS A 49 21.67 11.16 0.87
N GLY A 50 21.92 9.87 0.74
CA GLY A 50 21.01 8.86 1.25
C GLY A 50 21.71 7.52 1.41
N ARG A 51 20.96 6.58 1.97
CA ARG A 51 21.34 5.19 2.13
C ARG A 51 20.19 4.35 1.60
N THR A 52 20.40 3.71 0.46
CA THR A 52 19.43 2.79 -0.12
C THR A 52 19.79 1.37 0.35
N CYS A 53 18.87 0.69 1.02
CA CYS A 53 19.03 -0.72 1.38
C CYS A 53 18.04 -1.53 0.56
N VAL A 54 18.50 -2.50 -0.24
CA VAL A 54 17.65 -3.29 -1.14
C VAL A 54 17.96 -4.78 -0.99
N ILE A 55 16.92 -5.60 -0.97
CA ILE A 55 17.02 -7.05 -1.14
C ILE A 55 16.30 -7.43 -2.44
N GLU A 56 16.96 -8.26 -3.24
CA GLU A 56 16.41 -8.86 -4.45
C GLU A 56 16.58 -10.37 -4.34
N GLU A 57 15.57 -11.12 -4.74
CA GLU A 57 15.58 -12.59 -4.71
C GLU A 57 16.00 -13.17 -3.33
N GLY A 58 15.46 -12.55 -2.27
CA GLY A 58 15.50 -13.06 -0.90
C GLY A 58 14.77 -14.39 -0.75
N ASP A 59 14.97 -15.04 0.39
CA ASP A 59 14.32 -16.32 0.69
C ASP A 59 12.84 -16.10 1.04
N PHE A 60 12.50 -14.95 1.64
CA PHE A 60 11.14 -14.52 1.90
C PHE A 60 10.70 -13.35 1.01
N PHE A 61 11.47 -12.27 0.98
CA PHE A 61 11.22 -11.09 0.17
C PHE A 61 11.70 -11.33 -1.26
N GLU A 62 10.78 -11.30 -2.22
CA GLU A 62 11.16 -11.35 -3.65
C GLU A 62 11.89 -10.06 -4.04
N ARG A 63 11.41 -8.93 -3.51
CA ARG A 63 12.08 -7.63 -3.51
C ARG A 63 11.69 -6.86 -2.28
N GLY A 64 12.60 -6.08 -1.73
CA GLY A 64 12.26 -5.07 -0.74
C GLY A 64 13.30 -3.97 -0.71
N GLY A 65 12.90 -2.78 -0.30
CA GLY A 65 13.88 -1.77 0.04
C GLY A 65 13.42 -0.84 1.14
N VAL A 66 14.40 -0.34 1.87
CA VAL A 66 14.26 0.54 3.02
C VAL A 66 15.23 1.68 2.81
N ASN A 67 14.73 2.82 2.36
CA ASN A 67 15.53 3.94 1.90
C ASN A 67 15.49 5.07 2.92
N PHE A 68 16.67 5.56 3.28
CA PHE A 68 16.86 6.84 3.93
C PHE A 68 17.36 7.85 2.91
N SER A 69 16.82 9.07 2.94
CA SER A 69 17.36 10.20 2.21
C SER A 69 17.32 11.47 3.06
N HIS A 70 18.28 12.34 2.81
CA HIS A 70 18.32 13.71 3.31
C HIS A 70 18.80 14.58 2.14
N VAL A 71 17.89 15.38 1.60
CA VAL A 71 18.12 16.26 0.45
C VAL A 71 17.82 17.71 0.79
N GLN A 72 18.49 18.62 0.10
CA GLN A 72 18.37 20.06 0.28
C GLN A 72 18.33 20.76 -1.09
N GLY A 73 17.68 21.91 -1.17
CA GLY A 73 17.67 22.73 -2.39
C GLY A 73 17.55 24.21 -2.08
N ASP A 74 18.03 25.06 -2.98
CA ASP A 74 18.02 26.52 -2.81
C ASP A 74 16.65 27.15 -3.10
N THR A 75 15.77 26.41 -3.78
CA THR A 75 14.43 26.87 -4.13
C THR A 75 13.40 25.78 -3.88
N LEU A 76 12.27 26.15 -3.28
CA LEU A 76 11.14 25.24 -3.12
C LEU A 76 10.59 24.75 -4.46
N PRO A 77 10.16 23.50 -4.55
CA PRO A 77 9.45 23.00 -5.71
C PRO A 77 8.16 23.76 -6.00
N ARG A 78 7.83 23.87 -7.28
CA ARG A 78 6.66 24.63 -7.76
C ARG A 78 5.35 24.21 -7.06
N ALA A 79 5.14 22.91 -6.89
CA ALA A 79 3.96 22.37 -6.22
C ALA A 79 3.78 22.89 -4.78
N ILE A 80 4.89 23.10 -4.05
CA ILE A 80 4.84 23.66 -2.68
C ILE A 80 4.60 25.17 -2.74
N VAL A 81 5.25 25.88 -3.66
CA VAL A 81 5.08 27.34 -3.81
C VAL A 81 3.65 27.71 -4.22
N ASP A 82 3.01 26.93 -5.09
CA ASP A 82 1.63 27.18 -5.51
C ASP A 82 0.64 27.03 -4.34
N GLN A 83 0.92 26.13 -3.39
CA GLN A 83 0.13 25.96 -2.16
C GLN A 83 0.49 26.96 -1.07
N ARG A 84 1.76 27.40 -1.03
CA ARG A 84 2.31 28.32 -0.02
C ARG A 84 3.08 29.47 -0.70
N PRO A 85 2.39 30.44 -1.34
CA PRO A 85 3.05 31.53 -2.08
C PRO A 85 4.01 32.37 -1.22
N ALA A 86 3.74 32.46 0.09
CA ALA A 86 4.58 33.16 1.05
C ALA A 86 5.99 32.58 1.20
N LEU A 87 6.22 31.31 0.81
CA LEU A 87 7.52 30.67 0.86
C LEU A 87 8.32 30.82 -0.44
N LYS A 88 7.84 31.62 -1.40
CA LYS A 88 8.55 31.83 -2.66
C LYS A 88 9.95 32.38 -2.42
N GLY A 89 10.96 31.68 -2.93
CA GLY A 89 12.37 32.05 -2.76
C GLY A 89 13.04 31.43 -1.53
N CYS A 90 12.30 30.72 -0.67
CA CYS A 90 12.90 29.87 0.35
C CYS A 90 13.60 28.66 -0.30
N GLY A 91 14.71 28.26 0.30
CA GLY A 91 15.27 26.93 0.14
C GLY A 91 14.51 25.89 0.96
N PHE A 92 15.00 24.66 0.96
CA PHE A 92 14.42 23.60 1.77
C PHE A 92 15.41 22.51 2.15
N GLU A 93 15.01 21.76 3.15
CA GLU A 93 15.57 20.49 3.55
C GLU A 93 14.44 19.47 3.71
N ALA A 94 14.65 18.26 3.19
CA ALA A 94 13.71 17.16 3.33
C ALA A 94 14.48 15.88 3.65
N MET A 95 14.00 15.15 4.66
CA MET A 95 14.55 13.85 5.00
C MET A 95 13.46 12.86 5.38
N GLY A 96 13.73 11.58 5.22
CA GLY A 96 12.77 10.55 5.61
C GLY A 96 13.27 9.14 5.41
N VAL A 97 12.50 8.21 5.98
CA VAL A 97 12.58 6.78 5.70
C VAL A 97 11.37 6.39 4.87
N SER A 98 11.58 5.68 3.77
CA SER A 98 10.51 5.10 2.95
C SER A 98 10.86 3.66 2.63
N LEU A 99 9.88 2.76 2.72
CA LEU A 99 10.06 1.37 2.36
C LEU A 99 8.88 0.82 1.57
N VAL A 100 9.18 -0.17 0.75
CA VAL A 100 8.20 -1.07 0.14
C VAL A 100 8.78 -2.47 0.20
N LEU A 101 7.99 -3.44 0.67
CA LEU A 101 8.38 -4.85 0.74
C LEU A 101 7.40 -5.69 -0.06
N HIS A 102 7.93 -6.51 -0.98
CA HIS A 102 7.18 -7.43 -1.82
C HIS A 102 7.57 -8.88 -1.47
N PRO A 103 6.80 -9.55 -0.59
CA PRO A 103 7.01 -10.97 -0.31
C PRO A 103 6.84 -11.84 -1.56
N ARG A 104 7.58 -12.95 -1.60
CA ARG A 104 7.40 -14.00 -2.63
C ARG A 104 6.13 -14.80 -2.40
N ASN A 105 5.71 -15.04 -1.16
CA ASN A 105 4.48 -15.78 -0.91
C ASN A 105 3.24 -14.88 -1.20
N PRO A 106 2.30 -15.24 -2.11
CA PRO A 106 1.08 -14.47 -2.39
C PRO A 106 0.17 -14.24 -1.19
N TYR A 107 0.25 -15.14 -0.19
CA TYR A 107 -0.47 -14.97 1.06
C TYR A 107 0.21 -13.97 2.00
N CYS A 108 1.41 -13.49 1.71
CA CYS A 108 2.04 -12.42 2.48
C CYS A 108 1.81 -11.07 1.78
N PRO A 109 1.20 -10.08 2.45
CA PRO A 109 0.88 -8.80 1.83
C PRO A 109 2.13 -7.98 1.50
N THR A 110 2.07 -7.24 0.40
CA THR A 110 2.98 -6.10 0.18
C THR A 110 2.68 -5.04 1.23
N VAL A 111 3.72 -4.37 1.74
CA VAL A 111 3.55 -3.27 2.71
C VAL A 111 4.39 -2.08 2.28
N HIS A 112 3.89 -0.89 2.59
CA HIS A 112 4.59 0.37 2.45
C HIS A 112 4.58 1.13 3.79
N MET A 113 5.67 1.84 4.09
CA MET A 113 5.74 2.80 5.19
C MET A 113 6.59 4.00 4.78
N ASN A 114 6.19 5.18 5.23
CA ASN A 114 7.00 6.38 5.15
C ASN A 114 6.89 7.22 6.43
N VAL A 115 8.00 7.82 6.85
CA VAL A 115 8.03 8.95 7.79
C VAL A 115 9.04 9.97 7.27
N ARG A 116 8.64 11.24 7.22
CA ARG A 116 9.45 12.32 6.64
C ARG A 116 9.24 13.64 7.37
N LEU A 117 10.28 14.46 7.32
CA LEU A 117 10.28 15.86 7.72
C LEU A 117 10.59 16.72 6.49
N PHE A 118 9.84 17.81 6.34
CA PHE A 118 10.17 18.89 5.42
C PHE A 118 10.36 20.19 6.20
N VAL A 119 11.40 20.95 5.86
CA VAL A 119 11.70 22.26 6.43
C VAL A 119 11.97 23.25 5.30
N ALA A 120 11.20 24.33 5.23
CA ALA A 120 11.53 25.48 4.39
C ALA A 120 12.60 26.33 5.10
N THR A 121 13.68 26.66 4.38
CA THR A 121 14.85 27.36 4.91
C THR A 121 15.08 28.70 4.19
N GLY A 122 15.57 29.71 4.91
CA GLY A 122 15.90 31.02 4.32
C GLY A 122 14.71 31.86 3.83
N GLY A 123 15.03 33.02 3.25
CA GLY A 123 14.07 34.04 2.77
C GLY A 123 13.90 35.23 3.73
N ASP A 124 13.52 36.40 3.20
CA ASP A 124 13.16 37.63 3.98
C ASP A 124 11.83 37.50 4.74
N VAL A 125 11.38 36.27 4.96
CA VAL A 125 10.19 35.99 5.75
C VAL A 125 10.64 36.04 7.20
N GLY A 126 10.48 37.21 7.83
CA GLY A 126 10.91 37.48 9.20
C GLY A 126 10.24 36.65 10.30
N HIS A 127 9.63 35.50 9.99
CA HIS A 127 8.95 34.60 10.92
C HIS A 127 9.43 33.16 10.69
N MET A 128 9.59 32.46 11.82
CA MET A 128 10.05 31.08 12.06
C MET A 128 10.09 30.09 10.87
N PRO A 129 11.06 29.16 10.84
CA PRO A 129 11.14 28.14 9.79
C PRO A 129 9.83 27.34 9.72
N VAL A 130 9.26 27.25 8.52
CA VAL A 130 8.04 26.47 8.27
C VAL A 130 8.43 25.01 8.07
N TYR A 131 7.87 24.14 8.90
CA TYR A 131 8.08 22.70 8.79
C TYR A 131 6.76 21.96 8.81
N TRP A 132 6.82 20.71 8.36
CA TRP A 132 5.77 19.73 8.58
C TRP A 132 6.33 18.32 8.51
N PHE A 133 5.71 17.43 9.26
CA PHE A 133 5.90 15.99 9.11
C PHE A 133 4.87 15.41 8.15
N GLY A 134 5.23 14.29 7.54
CA GLY A 134 4.32 13.45 6.79
C GLY A 134 4.73 12.00 6.93
N GLY A 135 3.82 11.10 6.59
CA GLY A 135 4.10 9.67 6.68
C GLY A 135 2.85 8.81 6.70
N GLY A 136 3.03 7.61 7.21
CA GLY A 136 2.00 6.60 7.27
C GLY A 136 2.52 5.21 6.93
N MET A 137 1.63 4.24 6.98
CA MET A 137 1.88 2.89 6.51
C MET A 137 0.58 2.28 6.02
N ASP A 138 0.67 1.39 5.03
CA ASP A 138 -0.49 0.75 4.42
C ASP A 138 -0.17 -0.67 3.96
N LEU A 139 -1.20 -1.52 3.97
CA LEU A 139 -1.08 -2.95 3.68
C LEU A 139 -1.83 -3.33 2.41
N THR A 140 -1.15 -4.04 1.51
CA THR A 140 -1.65 -4.44 0.19
C THR A 140 -1.65 -5.97 0.05
N PRO A 141 -2.70 -6.67 0.51
CA PRO A 141 -2.83 -8.11 0.35
C PRO A 141 -3.20 -8.49 -1.08
N VAL A 142 -2.83 -9.71 -1.47
CA VAL A 142 -3.37 -10.40 -2.65
C VAL A 142 -4.45 -11.40 -2.22
N TYR A 143 -4.20 -12.13 -1.13
CA TYR A 143 -5.21 -12.96 -0.47
C TYR A 143 -5.52 -12.38 0.91
N GLY A 144 -6.65 -11.68 1.03
CA GLY A 144 -7.03 -10.94 2.24
C GLY A 144 -7.31 -11.83 3.45
N ASN A 145 -7.10 -11.31 4.67
CA ASN A 145 -7.50 -11.96 5.91
C ASN A 145 -7.90 -10.91 6.94
N GLU A 146 -9.01 -11.15 7.62
CA GLU A 146 -9.62 -10.15 8.51
C GLU A 146 -8.83 -9.96 9.81
N ASN A 147 -8.18 -11.01 10.33
CA ASN A 147 -7.35 -10.91 11.53
C ASN A 147 -6.10 -10.09 11.25
N ASP A 148 -5.47 -10.28 10.09
CA ASP A 148 -4.31 -9.49 9.68
C ASP A 148 -4.68 -8.02 9.48
N ALA A 149 -5.82 -7.76 8.84
CA ALA A 149 -6.35 -6.41 8.68
C ALA A 149 -6.65 -5.75 10.04
N ARG A 150 -7.32 -6.47 10.94
CA ARG A 150 -7.59 -6.01 12.32
C ARG A 150 -6.32 -5.73 13.10
N HIS A 151 -5.34 -6.62 13.04
CA HIS A 151 -4.04 -6.46 13.71
C HIS A 151 -3.30 -5.21 13.20
N PHE A 152 -3.20 -5.07 11.87
CA PHE A 152 -2.51 -3.94 11.26
C PHE A 152 -3.15 -2.60 11.64
N HIS A 153 -4.48 -2.52 11.53
CA HIS A 153 -5.24 -1.30 11.85
C HIS A 153 -5.26 -1.01 13.36
N ALA A 154 -5.31 -2.04 14.21
CA ALA A 154 -5.23 -1.86 15.66
C ALA A 154 -3.86 -1.31 16.07
N THR A 155 -2.78 -1.84 15.48
CA THR A 155 -1.43 -1.33 15.72
C THR A 155 -1.28 0.13 15.28
N CYS A 156 -1.86 0.49 14.12
CA CYS A 156 -1.90 1.89 13.67
C CYS A 156 -2.66 2.81 14.64
N ARG A 157 -3.82 2.36 15.14
CA ARG A 157 -4.61 3.10 16.13
C ARG A 157 -3.81 3.31 17.42
N ASP A 158 -3.21 2.24 17.94
CA ASP A 158 -2.52 2.26 19.23
C ASP A 158 -1.29 3.16 19.18
N ALA A 159 -0.60 3.24 18.02
CA ALA A 159 0.49 4.19 17.80
C ALA A 159 0.05 5.66 17.87
N LEU A 160 -1.19 5.97 17.46
CA LEU A 160 -1.73 7.33 17.43
C LEU A 160 -2.49 7.70 18.71
N GLN A 161 -2.93 6.71 19.49
CA GLN A 161 -3.73 6.93 20.69
C GLN A 161 -3.14 7.95 21.69
N PRO A 162 -1.81 7.99 21.96
CA PRO A 162 -1.22 8.98 22.85
C PRO A 162 -1.34 10.44 22.38
N PHE A 163 -1.63 10.66 21.10
CA PHE A 163 -1.67 11.98 20.46
C PHE A 163 -3.10 12.49 20.23
N GLY A 164 -4.11 11.64 20.44
CA GLY A 164 -5.53 11.99 20.33
C GLY A 164 -6.35 10.88 19.68
N ALA A 165 -7.55 10.65 20.21
CA ALA A 165 -8.43 9.58 19.73
C ALA A 165 -8.92 9.80 18.28
N ASP A 166 -8.96 11.06 17.82
CA ASP A 166 -9.48 11.42 16.50
C ASP A 166 -8.44 11.28 15.36
N LEU A 167 -7.16 11.10 15.71
CA LEU A 167 -6.10 11.02 14.71
C LEU A 167 -6.16 9.74 13.88
N TYR A 168 -6.42 8.59 14.51
CA TYR A 168 -6.55 7.34 13.74
C TYR A 168 -7.71 7.38 12.75
N PRO A 169 -8.96 7.74 13.13
CA PRO A 169 -10.05 7.88 12.16
C PRO A 169 -9.74 8.85 11.02
N SER A 170 -9.08 9.98 11.32
CA SER A 170 -8.67 10.99 10.34
C SER A 170 -7.61 10.46 9.38
N PHE A 171 -6.49 9.95 9.89
CA PHE A 171 -5.38 9.45 9.08
C PHE A 171 -5.73 8.17 8.32
N LYS A 172 -6.61 7.34 8.87
CA LYS A 172 -7.16 6.17 8.17
C LYS A 172 -8.03 6.59 7.00
N THR A 173 -8.93 7.56 7.21
CA THR A 173 -9.74 8.14 6.12
C THR A 173 -8.86 8.71 5.03
N TRP A 174 -7.83 9.47 5.40
CA TRP A 174 -6.89 10.00 4.42
C TRP A 174 -6.12 8.89 3.68
N CYS A 175 -5.77 7.81 4.37
CA CYS A 175 -5.16 6.64 3.74
C CYS A 175 -6.08 5.99 2.70
N ASP A 176 -7.38 5.82 3.04
CA ASP A 176 -8.38 5.29 2.11
C ASP A 176 -8.50 6.18 0.85
N ASP A 177 -8.52 7.50 1.04
CA ASP A 177 -8.73 8.47 -0.03
C ASP A 177 -7.46 8.64 -0.91
N TYR A 178 -6.27 8.60 -0.31
CA TYR A 178 -5.00 8.75 -1.02
C TYR A 178 -4.64 7.52 -1.83
N PHE A 179 -4.78 6.31 -1.27
CA PHE A 179 -4.39 5.05 -1.91
C PHE A 179 -5.54 4.44 -2.73
N TYR A 180 -6.19 5.26 -3.54
CA TYR A 180 -7.27 4.87 -4.44
C TYR A 180 -6.85 4.98 -5.90
N LEU A 181 -7.30 4.05 -6.75
CA LEU A 181 -7.09 4.07 -8.21
C LEU A 181 -8.40 4.48 -8.90
N PRO A 182 -8.60 5.77 -9.25
CA PRO A 182 -9.86 6.25 -9.82
C PRO A 182 -10.26 5.54 -11.12
N HIS A 183 -9.29 5.23 -11.98
CA HIS A 183 -9.52 4.54 -13.25
C HIS A 183 -9.85 3.05 -13.10
N ARG A 184 -9.60 2.46 -11.93
CA ARG A 184 -10.01 1.09 -11.57
C ARG A 184 -11.21 1.03 -10.64
N LYS A 185 -11.56 2.18 -10.05
CA LYS A 185 -12.55 2.32 -8.98
C LYS A 185 -12.27 1.40 -7.79
N GLU A 186 -11.00 1.29 -7.41
CA GLU A 186 -10.53 0.28 -6.44
C GLU A 186 -9.44 0.87 -5.54
N ALA A 187 -9.41 0.49 -4.25
CA ALA A 187 -8.30 0.82 -3.37
C ALA A 187 -7.05 0.00 -3.74
N ARG A 188 -5.85 0.56 -3.50
CA ARG A 188 -4.57 -0.15 -3.70
C ARG A 188 -4.47 -1.36 -2.78
N GLY A 189 -4.97 -1.24 -1.55
CA GLY A 189 -4.90 -2.24 -0.49
C GLY A 189 -6.00 -2.02 0.55
N ILE A 190 -5.81 -2.57 1.75
CA ILE A 190 -6.77 -2.46 2.87
C ILE A 190 -6.57 -1.18 3.70
N GLY A 191 -5.72 -0.26 3.23
CA GLY A 191 -5.37 0.98 3.90
C GLY A 191 -4.44 0.79 5.09
N GLY A 192 -4.56 1.71 6.04
CA GLY A 192 -3.67 1.87 7.19
C GLY A 192 -3.84 3.31 7.70
N ILE A 193 -2.74 4.05 7.82
CA ILE A 193 -2.77 5.48 8.16
C ILE A 193 -1.91 6.27 7.18
N PHE A 194 -2.35 7.49 6.85
CA PHE A 194 -1.61 8.44 6.03
C PHE A 194 -1.80 9.86 6.59
N PHE A 195 -0.71 10.61 6.64
CA PHE A 195 -0.71 12.02 7.03
C PHE A 195 0.33 12.80 6.24
N ASP A 196 0.05 14.06 6.00
CA ASP A 196 0.94 15.02 5.35
C ASP A 196 0.66 16.40 5.94
N ASP A 197 1.56 17.36 5.69
CA ASP A 197 1.41 18.74 6.17
C ASP A 197 1.13 18.85 7.69
N PHE A 198 1.65 17.92 8.50
CA PHE A 198 1.35 17.83 9.93
C PHE A 198 2.32 18.68 10.79
N ASN A 199 1.79 19.63 11.54
CA ASN A 199 2.54 20.51 12.45
C ASN A 199 1.70 21.06 13.63
N GLU A 200 0.87 20.20 14.23
CA GLU A 200 -0.20 20.58 15.17
C GLU A 200 0.24 20.64 16.65
N PHE A 201 1.25 19.88 17.05
CA PHE A 201 1.67 19.72 18.45
C PHE A 201 2.95 20.47 18.81
N GLY A 202 3.48 21.22 17.85
CA GLY A 202 4.81 21.78 17.89
C GLY A 202 5.89 20.72 17.69
N PHE A 203 7.09 21.17 17.32
CA PHE A 203 8.09 20.32 16.69
C PHE A 203 8.38 19.00 17.45
N HIS A 204 8.54 19.07 18.78
CA HIS A 204 8.80 17.88 19.59
C HIS A 204 7.60 16.91 19.64
N GLY A 205 6.38 17.41 19.69
CA GLY A 205 5.16 16.61 19.68
C GLY A 205 4.91 15.97 18.31
N ASP A 206 5.10 16.75 17.23
CA ASP A 206 4.97 16.25 15.86
C ASP A 206 6.04 15.21 15.53
N PHE A 207 7.27 15.44 15.99
CA PHE A 207 8.34 14.46 15.87
C PHE A 207 8.04 13.19 16.68
N ALA A 208 7.50 13.31 17.90
CA ALA A 208 7.08 12.16 18.68
C ALA A 208 6.00 11.34 17.97
N LEU A 209 5.04 11.98 17.29
CA LEU A 209 4.05 11.29 16.46
C LEU A 209 4.69 10.55 15.29
N ALA A 210 5.58 11.22 14.56
CA ALA A 210 6.30 10.59 13.45
C ALA A 210 7.12 9.38 13.93
N ARG A 211 7.74 9.46 15.12
CA ARG A 211 8.44 8.34 15.76
C ARG A 211 7.50 7.20 16.12
N ALA A 212 6.34 7.50 16.72
CA ALA A 212 5.37 6.47 17.09
C ALA A 212 4.89 5.68 15.86
N VAL A 213 4.66 6.36 14.73
CA VAL A 213 4.31 5.71 13.46
C VAL A 213 5.47 4.85 12.94
N GLY A 214 6.70 5.38 12.91
CA GLY A 214 7.88 4.62 12.46
C GLY A 214 8.14 3.37 13.32
N ASP A 215 8.09 3.52 14.64
CA ASP A 215 8.36 2.47 15.62
C ASP A 215 7.29 1.36 15.60
N ALA A 216 6.05 1.69 15.25
CA ALA A 216 4.96 0.73 15.17
C ALA A 216 5.04 -0.21 13.95
N PHE A 217 5.84 0.12 12.92
CA PHE A 217 5.86 -0.60 11.65
C PHE A 217 6.15 -2.11 11.81
N LEU A 218 7.22 -2.47 12.54
CA LEU A 218 7.60 -3.87 12.71
C LEU A 218 6.55 -4.65 13.50
N ALA A 219 5.94 -4.03 14.51
CA ALA A 219 4.84 -4.63 15.27
C ALA A 219 3.58 -4.82 14.41
N ALA A 220 3.32 -3.92 13.47
CA ALA A 220 2.19 -4.02 12.55
C ALA A 220 2.39 -5.12 11.49
N TYR A 221 3.61 -5.27 10.97
CA TYR A 221 3.89 -6.12 9.81
C TYR A 221 4.42 -7.52 10.15
N MET A 222 5.41 -7.63 11.06
CA MET A 222 6.12 -8.89 11.30
C MET A 222 5.22 -10.03 11.78
N PRO A 223 4.24 -9.81 12.70
CA PRO A 223 3.32 -10.87 13.11
C PRO A 223 2.52 -11.47 11.95
N ILE A 224 2.09 -10.63 11.00
CA ILE A 224 1.31 -11.05 9.83
C ILE A 224 2.13 -11.98 8.95
N VAL A 225 3.34 -11.55 8.56
CA VAL A 225 4.18 -12.36 7.67
C VAL A 225 4.73 -13.62 8.35
N THR A 226 5.00 -13.56 9.66
CA THR A 226 5.47 -14.73 10.43
C THR A 226 4.46 -15.86 10.42
N VAL A 227 3.16 -15.56 10.53
CA VAL A 227 2.10 -16.57 10.50
C VAL A 227 1.84 -17.05 9.07
N ARG A 228 1.90 -16.16 8.08
CA ARG A 228 1.48 -16.46 6.70
C ARG A 228 2.56 -17.07 5.82
N GLN A 229 3.84 -16.91 6.15
CA GLN A 229 4.97 -17.34 5.30
C GLN A 229 4.93 -18.82 4.90
N HIS A 230 4.35 -19.68 5.75
CA HIS A 230 4.31 -21.13 5.54
C HIS A 230 3.11 -21.63 4.73
N ILE A 231 2.17 -20.74 4.36
CA ILE A 231 1.01 -21.13 3.57
C ILE A 231 1.47 -21.52 2.15
N SER A 232 1.17 -22.75 1.75
CA SER A 232 1.52 -23.27 0.43
C SER A 232 0.73 -22.55 -0.67
N TYR A 233 1.36 -22.31 -1.81
CA TYR A 233 0.77 -21.66 -2.97
C TYR A 233 1.23 -22.36 -4.26
N GLY A 234 0.45 -22.24 -5.33
CA GLY A 234 0.80 -22.72 -6.66
C GLY A 234 0.92 -21.59 -7.67
N GLU A 235 1.02 -21.98 -8.94
CA GLU A 235 1.13 -21.04 -10.06
C GLU A 235 -0.09 -20.13 -10.21
N ARG A 236 -1.28 -20.62 -9.87
CA ARG A 236 -2.52 -19.82 -9.91
C ARG A 236 -2.42 -18.61 -8.99
N GLU A 237 -1.97 -18.83 -7.74
CA GLU A 237 -1.82 -17.78 -6.75
C GLU A 237 -0.67 -16.82 -7.09
N ARG A 238 0.45 -17.35 -7.60
CA ARG A 238 1.59 -16.53 -8.07
C ARG A 238 1.21 -15.63 -9.23
N ASP A 239 0.48 -16.19 -10.17
CA ASP A 239 0.04 -15.47 -11.36
C ASP A 239 -0.97 -14.36 -11.02
N PHE A 240 -1.92 -14.62 -10.11
CA PHE A 240 -2.78 -13.57 -9.58
C PHE A 240 -1.99 -12.51 -8.80
N GLN A 241 -0.98 -12.90 -8.01
CA GLN A 241 -0.12 -11.95 -7.31
C GLN A 241 0.57 -10.98 -8.29
N GLN A 242 1.11 -11.49 -9.39
CA GLN A 242 1.74 -10.68 -10.43
C GLN A 242 0.74 -9.77 -11.14
N PHE A 243 -0.48 -10.24 -11.39
CA PHE A 243 -1.57 -9.40 -11.91
C PHE A 243 -1.93 -8.27 -10.95
N ARG A 244 -2.06 -8.57 -9.66
CA ARG A 244 -2.34 -7.57 -8.60
C ARG A 244 -1.20 -6.58 -8.41
N ARG A 245 0.05 -7.02 -8.52
CA ARG A 245 1.24 -6.16 -8.57
C ARG A 245 1.18 -5.16 -9.73
N GLY A 246 0.52 -5.48 -10.84
CA GLY A 246 0.22 -4.53 -11.91
C GLY A 246 -0.59 -3.31 -11.45
N ARG A 247 -1.53 -3.48 -10.51
CA ARG A 247 -2.26 -2.36 -9.88
C ARG A 247 -1.36 -1.51 -9.00
N TYR A 248 -0.40 -2.14 -8.30
CA TYR A 248 0.59 -1.41 -7.51
C TYR A 248 1.46 -0.51 -8.39
N VAL A 249 1.91 -1.03 -9.53
CA VAL A 249 2.64 -0.26 -10.55
C VAL A 249 1.79 0.88 -11.11
N GLU A 250 0.53 0.62 -11.47
CA GLU A 250 -0.40 1.66 -11.94
C GLU A 250 -0.53 2.81 -10.92
N PHE A 251 -0.72 2.50 -9.64
CA PHE A 251 -0.82 3.52 -8.61
C PHE A 251 0.47 4.34 -8.50
N ASN A 252 1.62 3.69 -8.33
CA ASN A 252 2.87 4.39 -8.07
C ASN A 252 3.32 5.26 -9.26
N LEU A 253 3.07 4.83 -10.51
CA LEU A 253 3.51 5.59 -11.68
C LEU A 253 2.53 6.68 -12.15
N ILE A 254 1.24 6.57 -11.80
CA ILE A 254 0.20 7.49 -12.30
C ILE A 254 -0.31 8.43 -11.21
N ILE A 255 -0.31 8.00 -9.95
CA ILE A 255 -1.04 8.67 -8.86
C ILE A 255 -0.09 9.11 -7.74
N ASP A 256 0.87 8.26 -7.35
CA ASP A 256 1.70 8.54 -6.19
C ASP A 256 2.51 9.84 -6.35
N ARG A 257 2.18 10.83 -5.52
CA ARG A 257 2.79 12.16 -5.55
C ARG A 257 4.29 12.07 -5.26
N GLY A 258 4.70 11.18 -4.36
CA GLY A 258 6.11 10.99 -4.00
C GLY A 258 6.96 10.50 -5.18
N THR A 259 6.48 9.46 -5.87
CA THR A 259 7.13 8.90 -7.06
C THR A 259 7.19 9.91 -8.21
N LEU A 260 6.06 10.54 -8.56
CA LEU A 260 6.01 11.54 -9.62
C LEU A 260 6.93 12.73 -9.32
N PHE A 261 6.88 13.25 -8.09
CA PHE A 261 7.75 14.33 -7.64
C PHE A 261 9.22 13.94 -7.73
N GLY A 262 9.59 12.75 -7.23
CA GLY A 262 10.96 12.24 -7.27
C GLY A 262 11.50 12.16 -8.69
N LEU A 263 10.73 11.62 -9.64
CA LEU A 263 11.15 11.50 -11.03
C LEU A 263 11.27 12.86 -11.73
N GLN A 264 10.30 13.76 -11.52
CA GLN A 264 10.28 15.10 -12.13
C GLN A 264 11.37 16.01 -11.57
N SER A 265 11.73 15.86 -10.29
CA SER A 265 12.78 16.62 -9.61
C SER A 265 14.19 16.07 -9.85
N ARG A 266 14.36 15.13 -10.79
CA ARG A 266 15.63 14.44 -11.07
C ARG A 266 16.19 13.72 -9.84
N GLY A 267 15.32 13.21 -8.98
CA GLY A 267 15.63 12.30 -7.88
C GLY A 267 16.43 11.07 -8.33
N ARG A 268 17.01 10.32 -7.39
CA ARG A 268 17.74 9.09 -7.74
C ARG A 268 16.74 8.02 -8.20
N THR A 269 16.61 7.86 -9.52
CA THR A 269 15.59 7.01 -10.16
C THR A 269 15.55 5.60 -9.58
N GLU A 270 16.69 4.92 -9.43
CA GLU A 270 16.74 3.56 -8.89
C GLU A 270 16.25 3.46 -7.43
N SER A 271 16.48 4.49 -6.61
CA SER A 271 15.95 4.54 -5.24
C SER A 271 14.44 4.78 -5.22
N ILE A 272 13.90 5.54 -6.18
CA ILE A 272 12.46 5.85 -6.29
C ILE A 272 11.69 4.63 -6.80
N LEU A 273 12.18 4.03 -7.89
CA LEU A 273 11.53 2.90 -8.56
C LEU A 273 11.77 1.55 -7.87
N MET A 274 12.58 1.51 -6.81
CA MET A 274 12.65 0.35 -5.90
C MET A 274 11.26 -0.08 -5.39
N SER A 275 10.32 0.87 -5.28
CA SER A 275 8.93 0.60 -4.92
C SER A 275 8.16 -0.26 -5.94
N MET A 276 8.72 -0.50 -7.14
CA MET A 276 8.12 -1.37 -8.13
C MET A 276 8.36 -2.85 -7.77
N PRO A 277 7.35 -3.72 -7.90
CA PRO A 277 7.54 -5.15 -7.77
C PRO A 277 8.50 -5.71 -8.83
N PRO A 278 9.15 -6.85 -8.57
CA PRO A 278 10.11 -7.45 -9.50
C PRO A 278 9.45 -7.94 -10.79
N VAL A 279 8.22 -8.45 -10.68
CA VAL A 279 7.40 -8.87 -11.81
C VAL A 279 5.95 -8.40 -11.61
N ALA A 280 5.39 -7.81 -12.66
CA ALA A 280 3.97 -7.47 -12.76
C ALA A 280 3.40 -7.94 -14.12
N LYS A 281 2.12 -8.31 -14.13
CA LYS A 281 1.40 -8.75 -15.33
C LYS A 281 0.18 -7.87 -15.58
N TRP A 282 -0.16 -7.69 -16.85
CA TRP A 282 -1.42 -7.10 -17.28
C TRP A 282 -2.16 -8.06 -18.20
N ARG A 283 -3.48 -8.07 -18.08
CA ARG A 283 -4.39 -8.87 -18.92
C ARG A 283 -5.55 -8.00 -19.37
N TYR A 284 -5.92 -8.16 -20.63
CA TYR A 284 -7.05 -7.44 -21.21
C TYR A 284 -8.38 -7.94 -20.63
N ASP A 285 -9.19 -7.03 -20.08
CA ASP A 285 -10.52 -7.27 -19.46
C ASP A 285 -10.60 -8.49 -18.52
N TRP A 286 -9.49 -8.82 -17.85
CA TRP A 286 -9.49 -9.94 -16.91
C TRP A 286 -10.30 -9.59 -15.67
N ARG A 287 -11.09 -10.58 -15.21
CA ARG A 287 -11.86 -10.52 -13.97
C ARG A 287 -11.68 -11.85 -13.23
N PRO A 288 -11.62 -11.83 -11.89
CA PRO A 288 -11.61 -13.06 -11.13
C PRO A 288 -12.91 -13.84 -11.36
N GLU A 289 -12.84 -15.16 -11.33
CA GLU A 289 -14.03 -16.00 -11.34
C GLU A 289 -14.85 -15.75 -10.07
N ALA A 290 -16.18 -15.71 -10.18
CA ALA A 290 -17.04 -15.49 -9.03
C ALA A 290 -16.87 -16.59 -7.97
N ASN A 291 -17.06 -16.25 -6.70
CA ASN A 291 -16.92 -17.17 -5.56
C ASN A 291 -15.49 -17.74 -5.39
N THR A 292 -14.47 -17.02 -5.84
CA THR A 292 -13.07 -17.34 -5.61
C THR A 292 -12.44 -16.40 -4.59
N GLU A 293 -11.30 -16.80 -4.03
CA GLU A 293 -10.52 -15.93 -3.14
C GLU A 293 -10.00 -14.68 -3.86
N GLU A 294 -9.75 -14.76 -5.17
CA GLU A 294 -9.38 -13.64 -6.01
C GLU A 294 -10.50 -12.61 -6.13
N ALA A 295 -11.75 -13.05 -6.28
CA ALA A 295 -12.93 -12.16 -6.28
C ALA A 295 -13.15 -11.55 -4.89
N ARG A 296 -12.96 -12.35 -3.83
CA ARG A 296 -13.09 -11.93 -2.44
C ARG A 296 -12.19 -10.74 -2.09
N LEU A 297 -10.99 -10.66 -2.68
CA LEU A 297 -10.12 -9.50 -2.52
C LEU A 297 -10.84 -8.19 -2.89
N THR A 298 -11.35 -8.10 -4.11
CA THR A 298 -11.99 -6.87 -4.62
C THR A 298 -13.36 -6.60 -3.98
N GLU A 299 -14.12 -7.65 -3.67
CA GLU A 299 -15.47 -7.52 -3.13
C GLU A 299 -15.47 -7.14 -1.64
N ILE A 300 -14.52 -7.68 -0.86
CA ILE A 300 -14.52 -7.56 0.60
C ILE A 300 -13.37 -6.69 1.13
N PHE A 301 -12.15 -6.86 0.60
CA PHE A 301 -10.96 -6.25 1.23
C PHE A 301 -10.60 -4.88 0.65
N LEU A 302 -10.87 -4.65 -0.64
CA LEU A 302 -10.54 -3.38 -1.30
C LEU A 302 -11.70 -2.38 -1.27
N SER A 303 -12.80 -2.74 -0.62
CA SER A 303 -13.87 -1.80 -0.28
C SER A 303 -13.51 -1.03 1.00
N ARG A 304 -13.95 0.24 1.06
CA ARG A 304 -13.73 1.07 2.24
C ARG A 304 -14.46 0.47 3.43
N ARG A 305 -13.71 0.05 4.46
CA ARG A 305 -14.24 -0.65 5.63
C ARG A 305 -13.59 -0.15 6.91
N ASP A 306 -14.36 -0.10 7.99
CA ASP A 306 -13.79 0.02 9.33
C ASP A 306 -13.38 -1.37 9.83
N TRP A 307 -12.08 -1.63 9.82
CA TRP A 307 -11.51 -2.90 10.26
C TRP A 307 -11.59 -3.10 11.77
N LEU A 308 -11.80 -2.04 12.55
CA LEU A 308 -11.88 -2.12 14.02
C LEU A 308 -13.32 -2.14 14.53
N ALA A 309 -14.31 -2.01 13.65
CA ALA A 309 -15.72 -2.17 13.99
C ALA A 309 -16.00 -3.58 14.55
N ASP A 310 -16.85 -3.61 15.57
CA ASP A 310 -17.32 -4.83 16.22
C ASP A 310 -18.28 -5.57 15.29
N THR A 311 -17.84 -6.71 14.76
CA THR A 311 -18.64 -7.55 13.85
C THR A 311 -19.80 -8.26 14.56
N SER A 312 -19.89 -8.21 15.89
CA SER A 312 -21.03 -8.75 16.63
C SER A 312 -22.32 -7.93 16.48
N LYS A 313 -22.24 -6.69 15.99
CA LYS A 313 -23.39 -5.78 15.86
C LYS A 313 -24.00 -5.72 14.46
N THR A 314 -23.54 -6.52 13.51
CA THR A 314 -24.07 -6.46 12.13
C THR A 314 -24.05 -7.81 11.43
N VAL A 315 -25.00 -8.70 11.77
CA VAL A 315 -25.42 -9.78 10.86
C VAL A 315 -26.93 -10.02 10.99
N HIS A 316 -27.70 -9.39 10.10
CA HIS A 316 -28.87 -10.04 9.50
C HIS A 316 -28.59 -10.13 8.00
N VAL A 317 -27.79 -11.12 7.62
CA VAL A 317 -27.73 -11.61 6.23
C VAL A 317 -27.88 -13.11 6.29
N ALA A 318 -28.87 -13.62 5.56
CA ALA A 318 -29.28 -15.01 5.54
C ALA A 318 -28.10 -15.94 5.19
N GLN A 319 -27.96 -17.01 5.96
CA GLN A 319 -27.00 -18.08 5.69
C GLN A 319 -27.35 -18.76 4.37
N ILE A 320 -26.40 -18.83 3.44
CA ILE A 320 -26.43 -19.76 2.32
C ILE A 320 -25.85 -21.09 2.84
N PRO A 321 -26.57 -22.22 2.77
CA PRO A 321 -26.07 -23.49 3.26
C PRO A 321 -24.97 -24.05 2.35
N PRO A 322 -24.03 -24.85 2.90
CA PRO A 322 -22.92 -25.41 2.15
C PRO A 322 -23.40 -26.44 1.12
N ALA A 323 -22.80 -26.40 -0.07
CA ALA A 323 -23.05 -27.36 -1.13
C ALA A 323 -22.33 -28.69 -0.84
N SER A 324 -23.02 -29.63 -0.19
CA SER A 324 -22.66 -31.05 -0.25
C SER A 324 -23.86 -31.94 0.01
N ALA A 325 -24.36 -32.59 -1.06
CA ALA A 325 -25.06 -33.87 -1.12
C ALA A 325 -26.16 -33.87 -2.21
N ALA A 326 -25.75 -33.83 -3.48
CA ALA A 326 -26.57 -34.28 -4.59
C ALA A 326 -25.82 -35.37 -5.34
N ALA A 327 -25.73 -36.54 -4.71
CA ALA A 327 -25.43 -37.79 -5.38
C ALA A 327 -26.28 -38.88 -4.72
N ASN A 328 -27.00 -39.63 -5.56
CA ASN A 328 -27.87 -40.78 -5.27
C ASN A 328 -29.31 -40.47 -4.85
N ALA A 329 -30.19 -40.36 -5.85
CA ALA A 329 -31.48 -41.06 -5.85
C ALA A 329 -32.25 -40.82 -7.18
N VAL A 330 -31.92 -41.53 -8.25
CA VAL A 330 -32.90 -41.84 -9.31
C VAL A 330 -32.64 -43.26 -9.83
N ALA A 331 -33.26 -44.24 -9.19
CA ALA A 331 -33.48 -45.55 -9.78
C ALA A 331 -34.78 -46.13 -9.21
N GLY A 332 -35.74 -46.42 -10.10
CA GLY A 332 -36.78 -47.41 -9.84
C GLY A 332 -38.21 -46.87 -9.67
N ASN A 333 -39.05 -47.27 -10.63
CA ASN A 333 -40.49 -47.45 -10.55
C ASN A 333 -41.43 -46.24 -10.60
N SER A 334 -41.97 -45.99 -11.80
CA SER A 334 -43.43 -45.94 -11.95
C SER A 334 -43.87 -46.44 -13.34
N THR A 335 -44.68 -47.49 -13.31
CA THR A 335 -45.41 -48.09 -14.42
C THR A 335 -46.72 -47.35 -14.69
N SER A 336 -47.21 -47.50 -15.92
CA SER A 336 -48.58 -47.27 -16.45
C SER A 336 -48.96 -45.80 -16.74
N SER A 337 -49.05 -45.37 -18.01
CA SER A 337 -50.06 -45.69 -19.03
C SER A 337 -51.38 -44.94 -18.83
N THR A 338 -51.63 -43.89 -19.63
CA THR A 338 -52.70 -43.88 -20.66
C THR A 338 -52.85 -42.49 -21.30
N ALA A 339 -53.14 -42.52 -22.61
CA ALA A 339 -53.90 -41.53 -23.41
C ALA A 339 -53.30 -40.13 -23.61
N SER A 340 -53.43 -39.45 -24.76
CA SER A 340 -53.92 -39.74 -26.11
C SER A 340 -53.69 -38.46 -26.94
N MET A 341 -53.66 -38.63 -28.27
CA MET A 341 -54.01 -37.63 -29.29
C MET A 341 -52.98 -36.57 -29.73
N SER A 342 -52.34 -36.94 -30.85
CA SER A 342 -52.61 -36.38 -32.19
C SER A 342 -51.94 -35.09 -32.66
N ARG A 343 -51.24 -35.29 -33.79
CA ARG A 343 -51.22 -34.46 -35.03
C ARG A 343 -50.36 -33.19 -34.96
N MET A 344 -49.67 -32.76 -36.01
CA MET A 344 -49.28 -33.30 -37.32
C MET A 344 -48.21 -32.33 -37.87
N ALA A 345 -47.35 -32.82 -38.77
CA ALA A 345 -46.80 -32.21 -40.00
C ALA A 345 -46.59 -30.66 -40.08
N HIS A 346 -45.60 -30.08 -40.72
CA HIS A 346 -44.71 -30.40 -41.85
C HIS A 346 -43.74 -29.19 -41.94
N LEU A 347 -42.42 -29.36 -42.14
CA LEU A 347 -41.71 -29.37 -43.45
C LEU A 347 -41.55 -27.99 -44.13
N GLY A 348 -40.30 -27.66 -44.52
CA GLY A 348 -39.90 -26.54 -45.38
C GLY A 348 -38.86 -25.64 -44.69
N ARG A 349 -37.55 -25.86 -44.76
CA ARG A 349 -36.59 -25.89 -45.89
C ARG A 349 -36.48 -24.58 -46.67
N SER A 350 -35.21 -24.24 -46.98
CA SER A 350 -34.71 -23.26 -47.95
C SER A 350 -34.62 -21.80 -47.46
N THR A 351 -33.61 -20.97 -47.75
CA THR A 351 -32.20 -21.01 -48.23
C THR A 351 -31.82 -19.54 -48.47
N ALA A 352 -30.52 -19.21 -48.36
CA ALA A 352 -29.84 -18.09 -49.03
C ALA A 352 -30.26 -16.67 -48.59
N GLY A 353 -29.36 -15.68 -48.47
CA GLY A 353 -27.94 -15.61 -48.76
C GLY A 353 -27.50 -14.13 -48.76
N HIS A 354 -26.20 -13.94 -48.99
CA HIS A 354 -25.55 -12.73 -49.50
C HIS A 354 -25.21 -11.57 -48.54
N THR A 355 -23.90 -11.51 -48.24
CA THR A 355 -22.98 -10.37 -48.43
C THR A 355 -23.41 -8.98 -48.00
N SER A 356 -22.72 -8.42 -47.00
CA SER A 356 -21.77 -7.30 -47.15
C SER A 356 -20.83 -7.27 -45.95
#